data_AF-F2IGB4-F1
#
_entry.id   AF-F2IGB4-F1
#
_cell.length_a   1.000
_cell.length_b   1.000
_cell.length_c   1.000
_cell.angle_alpha   90.00
_cell.angle_beta   90.00
_cell.angle_gamma   90.00
#
_symmetry.space_group_name_H-M   'P 1'
#
loop_
_entity.id
_entity.type
_entity.pdbx_description
1 polymer ?
#
loop_
_entity_poly.entity_id
_entity_poly.type
_entity_poly.pdbx_seq_one_letter_code
_entity_poly.pdbx_strand_id
1 'polypeptide(L)'
;MKQLLLLASILMSFGALNAQTKVYKGNSTSYSDCLFTFSGKKIYHSNSTSYSDCAFTVEGNKVYEGNSTSYSNCRYTIDGNKVYKGNSTSYSDCLFTIDNNKVYKGNSTSYSNCVLTIEGKKVYQGNSTSYSNCLGTLTSPLENTIIAILFDTNL
;
A
#
# COMPACT_ATOMS: atom_id res chain seq x y z
N MET A 1 -21.09 -45.37 8.91
CA MET A 1 -21.83 -44.15 8.47
C MET A 1 -21.46 -42.89 9.25
N LYS A 2 -21.33 -42.93 10.59
CA LYS A 2 -20.93 -41.74 11.39
C LYS A 2 -19.53 -41.19 11.06
N GLN A 3 -18.57 -42.04 10.71
CA GLN A 3 -17.22 -41.58 10.34
C GLN A 3 -17.12 -40.97 8.93
N LEU A 4 -18.05 -41.32 8.03
CA LEU A 4 -18.11 -40.71 6.69
C LEU A 4 -18.68 -39.28 6.73
N LEU A 5 -19.60 -39.02 7.68
CA LEU A 5 -20.17 -37.69 7.95
C LEU A 5 -19.16 -36.72 8.60
N LEU A 6 -18.17 -37.24 9.34
CA LEU A 6 -17.09 -36.44 9.94
C LEU A 6 -16.03 -36.01 8.90
N LEU A 7 -15.76 -36.80 7.86
CA LEU A 7 -14.87 -36.38 6.78
C LEU A 7 -15.50 -35.32 5.86
N ALA A 8 -16.82 -35.38 5.65
CA ALA A 8 -17.52 -34.40 4.82
C ALA A 8 -17.60 -32.99 5.45
N SER A 9 -17.50 -32.89 6.78
CA SER A 9 -17.53 -31.61 7.50
C SER A 9 -16.17 -30.91 7.58
N ILE A 10 -15.06 -31.62 7.28
CA ILE A 10 -13.69 -31.05 7.25
C ILE A 10 -13.36 -30.48 5.86
N LEU A 11 -14.21 -30.69 4.85
CA LEU A 11 -14.04 -30.15 3.49
C LEU A 11 -14.59 -28.73 3.29
N MET A 12 -14.94 -28.02 4.36
CA MET A 12 -14.93 -26.55 4.35
C MET A 12 -13.53 -26.09 4.74
N SER A 13 -12.54 -26.46 3.94
CA SER A 13 -11.23 -25.85 3.99
C SER A 13 -11.43 -24.35 3.81
N PHE A 14 -11.17 -23.62 4.88
CA PHE A 14 -11.10 -22.16 4.92
C PHE A 14 -10.31 -21.67 3.71
N GLY A 15 -11.01 -21.24 2.66
CA GLY A 15 -10.41 -20.34 1.69
C GLY A 15 -9.97 -19.15 2.51
N ALA A 16 -8.66 -18.90 2.58
CA ALA A 16 -8.13 -17.72 3.24
C ALA A 16 -8.94 -16.53 2.73
N LEU A 17 -9.77 -15.94 3.61
CA LEU A 17 -10.45 -14.69 3.31
C LEU A 17 -9.32 -13.71 3.04
N ASN A 18 -9.04 -13.43 1.77
CA ASN A 18 -8.06 -12.43 1.39
C ASN A 18 -8.63 -11.10 1.89
N ALA A 19 -8.25 -10.72 3.11
CA ALA A 19 -8.74 -9.53 3.75
C ALA A 19 -8.29 -8.34 2.90
N GLN A 20 -9.27 -7.67 2.28
CA GLN A 20 -9.00 -6.48 1.51
C GLN A 20 -8.64 -5.33 2.46
N THR A 21 -7.65 -4.55 2.07
CA THR A 21 -7.37 -3.28 2.75
C THR A 21 -7.81 -2.14 1.86
N LYS A 22 -8.71 -1.28 2.34
CA LYS A 22 -9.15 -0.09 1.62
C LYS A 22 -8.46 1.14 2.17
N VAL A 23 -8.10 2.06 1.29
CA VAL A 23 -7.58 3.38 1.62
C VAL A 23 -8.64 4.41 1.22
N TYR A 24 -9.06 5.22 2.17
CA TYR A 24 -10.05 6.28 1.99
C TYR A 24 -9.42 7.65 2.09
N LYS A 25 -10.05 8.65 1.46
CA LYS A 25 -9.62 10.05 1.51
C LYS A 25 -9.84 10.64 2.90
N GLY A 26 -8.78 11.27 3.43
CA GLY A 26 -8.78 11.95 4.71
C GLY A 26 -9.25 11.08 5.86
N ASN A 27 -10.15 11.62 6.69
CA ASN A 27 -10.71 10.93 7.86
C ASN A 27 -11.93 10.06 7.55
N SER A 28 -12.32 9.94 6.28
CA SER A 28 -13.52 9.20 5.90
C SER A 28 -13.27 7.68 5.87
N THR A 29 -14.36 6.92 5.99
CA THR A 29 -14.42 5.48 5.65
C THR A 29 -15.63 5.17 4.76
N SER A 30 -16.22 6.21 4.17
CA SER A 30 -17.39 6.09 3.30
C SER A 30 -17.02 5.45 1.97
N TYR A 31 -17.94 4.67 1.41
CA TYR A 31 -17.74 3.99 0.13
C TYR A 31 -17.28 4.95 -0.99
N SER A 32 -17.90 6.13 -1.10
CA SER A 32 -17.57 7.14 -2.12
C SER A 32 -16.17 7.74 -2.00
N ASP A 33 -15.55 7.68 -0.81
CA ASP A 33 -14.24 8.27 -0.55
C ASP A 33 -13.10 7.26 -0.69
N CYS A 34 -13.39 6.03 -1.12
CA CYS A 34 -12.37 5.01 -1.34
C CYS A 34 -11.47 5.42 -2.50
N LEU A 35 -10.17 5.54 -2.22
CA LEU A 35 -9.12 5.85 -3.17
C LEU A 35 -8.54 4.58 -3.78
N PHE A 36 -8.27 3.58 -2.94
CA PHE A 36 -7.66 2.33 -3.36
C PHE A 36 -8.22 1.13 -2.60
N THR A 37 -8.30 -0.01 -3.28
CA THR A 37 -8.54 -1.32 -2.67
C THR A 37 -7.33 -2.22 -2.92
N PHE A 38 -6.72 -2.71 -1.85
CA PHE A 38 -5.63 -3.68 -1.87
C PHE A 38 -6.21 -5.09 -1.71
N SER A 39 -5.93 -5.98 -2.66
CA SER A 39 -6.37 -7.37 -2.62
C SER A 39 -5.29 -8.30 -3.18
N GLY A 40 -4.76 -9.17 -2.30
CA GLY A 40 -3.63 -10.03 -2.63
C GLY A 40 -2.40 -9.18 -2.99
N LYS A 41 -1.90 -9.32 -4.22
CA LYS A 41 -0.76 -8.56 -4.74
C LYS A 41 -1.16 -7.30 -5.53
N LYS A 42 -2.46 -7.02 -5.65
CA LYS A 42 -2.97 -5.98 -6.54
C LYS A 42 -3.57 -4.82 -5.77
N ILE A 43 -3.37 -3.63 -6.31
CA ILE A 43 -3.95 -2.38 -5.86
C ILE A 43 -4.86 -1.89 -6.98
N TYR A 44 -6.10 -1.61 -6.65
CA TYR A 44 -7.12 -1.16 -7.58
C TYR A 44 -7.59 0.23 -7.21
N HIS A 45 -8.06 0.99 -8.20
CA HIS A 45 -8.72 2.27 -7.95
C HIS A 45 -10.07 2.07 -7.25
N SER A 46 -10.34 2.94 -6.29
CA SER A 46 -11.56 2.99 -5.50
C SER A 46 -11.94 1.64 -4.90
N ASN A 47 -13.22 1.26 -4.95
CA ASN A 47 -13.73 0.02 -4.37
C ASN A 47 -13.56 -1.21 -5.27
N SER A 48 -12.93 -1.05 -6.43
CA SER A 48 -12.87 -2.10 -7.44
C SER A 48 -11.92 -3.23 -7.07
N THR A 49 -12.14 -4.39 -7.68
CA THR A 49 -11.16 -5.48 -7.82
C THR A 49 -11.13 -6.00 -9.26
N SER A 50 -11.64 -5.22 -10.20
CA SER A 50 -11.68 -5.57 -11.61
C SER A 50 -10.30 -5.43 -12.23
N TYR A 51 -9.98 -6.31 -13.18
CA TYR A 51 -8.69 -6.27 -13.89
C TYR A 51 -8.42 -4.90 -14.53
N SER A 52 -9.43 -4.27 -15.14
CA SER A 52 -9.30 -2.95 -15.79
C SER A 52 -8.90 -1.82 -14.85
N ASP A 53 -9.21 -1.96 -13.56
CA ASP A 53 -9.07 -0.88 -12.57
C ASP A 53 -7.82 -1.09 -11.70
N CYS A 54 -6.99 -2.08 -12.05
CA CYS A 54 -5.73 -2.32 -11.36
C CYS A 54 -4.78 -1.14 -11.60
N ALA A 55 -4.46 -0.41 -10.53
CA ALA A 55 -3.51 0.69 -10.52
C ALA A 55 -2.08 0.15 -10.47
N PHE A 56 -1.84 -0.82 -9.58
CA PHE A 56 -0.52 -1.39 -9.36
C PHE A 56 -0.57 -2.89 -9.04
N THR A 57 0.51 -3.57 -9.38
CA THR A 57 0.81 -4.93 -8.90
C THR A 57 2.10 -4.89 -8.09
N VAL A 58 2.07 -5.44 -6.88
CA VAL A 58 3.23 -5.59 -5.98
C VAL A 58 3.74 -7.02 -6.09
N GLU A 59 4.96 -7.20 -6.57
CA GLU A 59 5.58 -8.52 -6.72
C GLU A 59 7.01 -8.49 -6.16
N GLY A 60 7.24 -9.29 -5.11
CA GLY A 60 8.49 -9.25 -4.36
C GLY A 60 8.73 -7.86 -3.79
N ASN A 61 9.88 -7.28 -4.12
CA ASN A 61 10.26 -5.93 -3.68
C ASN A 61 9.99 -4.85 -4.74
N LYS A 62 9.13 -5.13 -5.74
CA LYS A 62 8.85 -4.20 -6.84
C LYS A 62 7.37 -3.89 -6.93
N VAL A 63 7.07 -2.66 -7.34
CA VAL A 63 5.71 -2.21 -7.64
C VAL A 63 5.66 -1.80 -9.11
N TYR A 64 4.70 -2.39 -9.81
CA TYR A 64 4.52 -2.26 -11.25
C TYR A 64 3.21 -1.56 -11.55
N GLU A 65 3.19 -0.76 -12.61
CA GLU A 65 1.99 -0.13 -13.12
C GLU A 65 1.03 -1.14 -13.75
N GLY A 66 -0.23 -1.08 -13.32
CA GLY A 66 -1.29 -1.94 -13.78
C GLY A 66 -1.08 -3.42 -13.44
N ASN A 67 -1.46 -4.28 -14.38
CA ASN A 67 -1.52 -5.73 -14.16
C ASN A 67 -0.22 -6.49 -14.47
N SER A 68 0.71 -5.87 -15.20
CA SER A 68 1.90 -6.55 -15.72
C SER A 68 3.08 -6.37 -14.77
N THR A 69 3.87 -7.43 -14.60
CA THR A 69 5.14 -7.42 -13.84
C THR A 69 6.36 -7.32 -14.76
N SER A 70 6.17 -6.84 -15.99
CA SER A 70 7.27 -6.61 -16.93
C SER A 70 8.24 -5.54 -16.43
N TYR A 71 9.51 -5.66 -16.80
CA TYR A 71 10.57 -4.73 -16.40
C TYR A 71 10.23 -3.26 -16.73
N SER A 72 9.65 -3.00 -17.91
CA SER A 72 9.26 -1.66 -18.36
C SER A 72 8.17 -1.02 -17.51
N ASN A 73 7.34 -1.83 -16.87
CA ASN A 73 6.23 -1.35 -16.04
C ASN A 73 6.62 -1.17 -14.58
N CYS A 74 7.84 -1.54 -14.19
CA CYS A 74 8.31 -1.32 -12.83
C CYS A 74 8.42 0.20 -12.56
N ARG A 75 7.62 0.68 -11.60
CA ARG A 75 7.59 2.09 -11.19
C ARG A 75 8.40 2.34 -9.93
N TYR A 76 8.47 1.33 -9.07
CA TYR A 76 9.19 1.43 -7.81
C TYR A 76 9.92 0.14 -7.47
N THR A 77 11.09 0.28 -6.88
CA THR A 77 11.81 -0.80 -6.20
C THR A 77 11.95 -0.44 -4.73
N ILE A 78 11.61 -1.37 -3.86
CA ILE A 78 11.73 -1.26 -2.41
C ILE A 78 12.99 -2.03 -2.01
N ASP A 79 13.85 -1.41 -1.22
CA ASP A 79 15.02 -2.07 -0.65
C ASP A 79 15.21 -1.60 0.79
N GLY A 80 15.00 -2.53 1.73
CA GLY A 80 14.90 -2.25 3.15
C GLY A 80 13.85 -1.18 3.45
N ASN A 81 14.30 -0.06 4.01
CA ASN A 81 13.46 1.07 4.37
C ASN A 81 13.40 2.17 3.30
N LYS A 82 13.84 1.90 2.07
CA LYS A 82 13.88 2.89 0.99
C LYS A 82 13.02 2.47 -0.20
N VAL A 83 12.48 3.49 -0.87
CA VAL A 83 11.72 3.37 -2.11
C VAL A 83 12.47 4.12 -3.20
N TYR A 84 12.74 3.45 -4.31
CA TYR A 84 13.51 3.95 -5.43
C TYR A 84 12.65 4.01 -6.70
N LYS A 85 13.01 4.89 -7.62
CA LYS A 85 12.35 5.02 -8.91
C LYS A 85 12.69 3.84 -9.84
N GLY A 86 11.65 3.27 -10.45
CA GLY A 86 11.74 2.21 -11.43
C GLY A 86 12.45 0.98 -10.90
N ASN A 87 13.39 0.46 -11.69
CA ASN A 87 14.17 -0.72 -11.36
C ASN A 87 15.46 -0.46 -10.55
N SER A 88 15.73 0.79 -10.20
CA SER A 88 16.99 1.21 -9.59
C SER A 88 17.03 0.96 -8.08
N THR A 89 18.23 0.84 -7.53
CA THR A 89 18.54 0.98 -6.09
C THR A 89 19.66 2.00 -5.86
N SER A 90 19.94 2.83 -6.86
CA SER A 90 20.98 3.86 -6.79
C SER A 90 20.59 4.97 -5.84
N TYR A 91 21.57 5.55 -5.16
CA TYR A 91 21.36 6.66 -4.23
C TYR A 91 20.58 7.83 -4.86
N SER A 92 20.89 8.19 -6.11
CA SER A 92 20.24 9.29 -6.84
C SER A 92 18.78 9.05 -7.18
N ASP A 93 18.35 7.79 -7.23
CA ASP A 93 16.98 7.40 -7.59
C ASP A 93 16.11 7.11 -6.37
N CYS A 94 16.66 7.28 -5.16
CA CYS A 94 15.92 7.14 -3.92
C CYS A 94 14.86 8.26 -3.83
N LEU A 95 13.59 7.87 -3.82
CA LEU A 95 12.46 8.77 -3.71
C LEU A 95 12.10 9.00 -2.25
N PHE A 96 12.13 7.93 -1.43
CA PHE A 96 11.73 7.99 -0.04
C PHE A 96 12.60 7.12 0.86
N THR A 97 12.82 7.60 2.09
CA THR A 97 13.34 6.82 3.22
C THR A 97 12.26 6.73 4.30
N ILE A 98 12.02 5.55 4.82
CA ILE A 98 11.05 5.28 5.89
C ILE A 98 11.82 5.11 7.20
N ASP A 99 11.43 5.85 8.22
CA ASP A 99 11.97 5.68 9.57
C ASP A 99 10.93 6.04 10.63
N ASN A 100 10.77 5.21 11.66
CA ASN A 100 9.87 5.44 12.79
C ASN A 100 8.44 5.90 12.39
N ASN A 101 7.83 5.19 11.43
CA ASN A 101 6.51 5.49 10.85
C ASN A 101 6.41 6.84 10.11
N LYS A 102 7.53 7.45 9.76
CA LYS A 102 7.59 8.63 8.91
C LYS A 102 8.18 8.29 7.56
N VAL A 103 7.73 9.01 6.55
CA VAL A 103 8.25 8.94 5.18
C VAL A 103 8.95 10.27 4.92
N TYR A 104 10.20 10.19 4.52
CA TYR A 104 11.04 11.33 4.21
C TYR A 104 11.42 11.34 2.74
N LYS A 105 11.50 12.52 2.13
CA LYS A 105 11.92 12.68 0.74
C LYS A 105 13.42 12.37 0.59
N GLY A 106 13.74 11.53 -0.37
CA GLY A 106 15.10 11.13 -0.71
C GLY A 106 15.75 10.25 0.37
N ASN A 107 17.07 10.43 0.55
CA ASN A 107 17.89 9.62 1.45
C ASN A 107 18.02 10.16 2.88
N SER A 108 17.39 11.29 3.20
CA SER A 108 17.54 11.97 4.48
C SER A 108 16.35 11.68 5.40
N THR A 109 16.58 11.58 6.71
CA THR A 109 15.55 11.51 7.75
C THR A 109 15.40 12.81 8.55
N SER A 110 15.88 13.93 7.99
CA SER A 110 15.74 15.24 8.63
C SER A 110 14.28 15.66 8.72
N TYR A 111 13.92 16.33 9.81
CA TYR A 111 12.54 16.79 10.08
C TYR A 111 11.92 17.56 8.91
N SER A 112 12.68 18.42 8.24
CA SER A 112 12.23 19.22 7.08
C SER A 112 11.92 18.40 5.83
N ASN A 113 12.45 17.18 5.73
CA ASN A 113 12.22 16.28 4.59
C ASN A 113 11.05 15.31 4.85
N CYS A 114 10.46 15.31 6.04
CA CYS A 114 9.31 14.48 6.35
C CYS A 114 8.10 14.92 5.52
N VAL A 115 7.61 14.01 4.67
CA VAL A 115 6.47 14.24 3.78
C VAL A 115 5.21 13.56 4.29
N LEU A 116 5.33 12.47 5.04
CA LEU A 116 4.19 11.76 5.63
C LEU A 116 4.52 11.27 7.05
N THR A 117 3.50 11.29 7.91
CA THR A 117 3.49 10.55 9.19
C THR A 117 2.38 9.51 9.15
N ILE A 118 2.70 8.28 9.53
CA ILE A 118 1.77 7.16 9.58
C ILE A 118 1.53 6.83 11.05
N GLU A 119 0.27 6.87 11.48
CA GLU A 119 -0.10 6.56 12.86
C GLU A 119 -1.31 5.62 12.87
N GLY A 120 -1.05 4.38 13.29
CA GLY A 120 -2.05 3.31 13.25
C GLY A 120 -2.55 3.06 11.83
N LYS A 121 -3.81 3.43 11.57
CA LYS A 121 -4.46 3.29 10.26
C LYS A 121 -4.62 4.61 9.52
N LYS A 122 -3.95 5.68 9.96
CA LYS A 122 -4.07 7.00 9.35
C LYS A 122 -2.74 7.47 8.78
N VAL A 123 -2.83 8.19 7.67
CA VAL A 123 -1.70 8.81 6.98
C VAL A 123 -1.91 10.31 6.99
N TYR A 124 -0.90 11.04 7.43
CA TYR A 124 -0.96 12.48 7.56
C TYR A 124 0.14 13.17 6.75
N GLN A 125 -0.13 14.39 6.33
CA GLN A 125 0.84 15.23 5.64
C GLN A 125 1.90 15.76 6.61
N GLY A 126 3.18 15.57 6.24
CA GLY A 126 4.32 16.07 6.98
C GLY A 126 4.46 15.44 8.38
N ASN A 127 4.82 16.25 9.36
CA ASN A 127 5.16 15.82 10.73
C ASN A 127 3.99 15.81 11.72
N SER A 128 2.81 16.26 11.32
CA SER A 128 1.67 16.45 12.22
C SER A 128 0.65 15.32 12.06
N THR A 129 0.03 14.91 13.17
CA THR A 129 -1.08 13.96 13.20
C THR A 129 -2.43 14.63 13.49
N SER A 130 -2.50 15.95 13.27
CA SER A 130 -3.74 16.72 13.41
C SER A 130 -4.80 16.26 12.43
N TYR A 131 -6.07 16.32 12.84
CA TYR A 131 -7.22 15.89 12.03
C TYR A 131 -7.23 16.52 10.62
N SER A 132 -6.89 17.81 10.51
CA SER A 132 -6.87 18.56 9.24
C SER A 132 -5.78 18.09 8.27
N ASN A 133 -4.74 17.43 8.75
CA ASN A 133 -3.60 16.97 7.95
C ASN A 133 -3.76 15.50 7.51
N CYS A 134 -4.86 14.84 7.89
CA CYS A 134 -5.13 13.47 7.50
C CYS A 134 -5.36 13.41 5.99
N LEU A 135 -4.50 12.68 5.28
CA LEU A 135 -4.58 12.44 3.84
C LEU A 135 -5.38 11.17 3.53
N GLY A 136 -5.33 10.17 4.42
CA GLY A 136 -6.15 8.99 4.27
C GLY A 136 -6.24 8.09 5.48
N THR A 137 -7.28 7.25 5.45
CA THR A 137 -7.60 6.27 6.49
C THR A 137 -7.67 4.88 5.86
N LEU A 138 -6.99 3.92 6.47
CA LEU A 138 -6.95 2.52 6.04
C LEU A 138 -7.92 1.66 6.85
N THR A 139 -8.48 0.61 6.26
CA THR A 139 -9.27 -0.38 7.02
C THR A 139 -8.41 -1.29 7.88
N SER A 140 -7.17 -1.54 7.45
CA SER A 140 -6.17 -2.39 8.11
C SER A 140 -4.77 -1.81 7.88
N PRO A 141 -3.77 -2.14 8.73
CA PRO A 141 -2.39 -1.70 8.49
C PRO A 141 -1.86 -2.22 7.14
N LEU A 142 -1.06 -1.40 6.46
CA LEU A 142 -0.25 -1.76 5.29
C LEU A 142 1.21 -1.42 5.57
N GLU A 143 2.13 -2.00 4.80
CA GLU A 143 3.53 -1.64 4.87
C GLU A 143 3.74 -0.15 4.55
N ASN A 144 4.55 0.52 5.36
CA ASN A 144 4.80 1.96 5.24
C ASN A 144 5.42 2.36 3.90
N THR A 145 6.20 1.47 3.27
CA THR A 145 6.76 1.65 1.92
C THR A 145 5.67 1.66 0.85
N ILE A 146 4.65 0.79 0.97
CA ILE A 146 3.49 0.79 0.09
C ILE A 146 2.64 2.05 0.31
N ILE A 147 2.45 2.46 1.57
CA ILE A 147 1.76 3.72 1.89
C ILE A 147 2.50 4.91 1.26
N ALA A 148 3.83 4.96 1.36
CA ALA A 148 4.63 6.01 0.73
C ALA A 148 4.41 6.10 -0.78
N ILE A 149 4.29 4.94 -1.47
CA ILE A 149 4.01 4.87 -2.90
C ILE A 149 2.60 5.36 -3.23
N LEU A 150 1.58 4.97 -2.46
CA LEU A 150 0.18 5.36 -2.73
C LEU A 150 -0.08 6.86 -2.55
N PHE A 151 0.68 7.50 -1.68
CA PHE A 151 0.60 8.95 -1.43
C PHE A 151 1.74 9.72 -2.11
N ASP A 152 2.47 9.09 -3.04
CA ASP A 152 3.43 9.77 -3.88
C ASP A 152 2.69 10.79 -4.76
N THR A 153 3.03 12.06 -4.60
CA THR A 153 2.43 13.18 -5.34
C THR A 153 3.14 13.44 -6.67
N ASN A 154 4.15 12.65 -7.02
CA ASN A 154 4.91 12.78 -8.28
C ASN A 154 4.39 11.87 -9.42
N LEU A 155 3.20 11.27 -9.27
CA LEU A 155 2.52 10.47 -10.30
C LEU A 155 1.64 11.33 -11.21
#